data_AF-A0A9Y2AWE1-F1
#
_entry.id   AF-A0A9Y2AWE1-F1
#
_cell.length_a   1.000
_cell.length_b   1.000
_cell.length_c   1.000
_cell.angle_alpha   90.00
_cell.angle_beta   90.00
_cell.angle_gamma   90.00
#
_symmetry.space_group_name_H-M   'P 1'
#
loop_
_entity.id
_entity.type
_entity.pdbx_description
1 polymer ?
#
loop_
_entity_poly.entity_id
_entity_poly.type
_entity_poly.pdbx_seq_one_letter_code
_entity_poly.pdbx_strand_id
1 'polypeptide(L)'
;MHSDDSKPSTAALLYSQVPFDDRGNFHYTGDLHNAGENLSTVAGRIERHLRDRFPDMRFTMITQKFTGGRKIIAELLDAPEDLTGRDAQDAFTVKVKDQIERFGFSRSNIYQDYHSCAFFCEVRIGPPYWTALAARRGLANTVDALVPLSAFKKRVKPGDRLKLISAPSWHRSIGTVRMVKAVRSKDIILEGPSYLTLPRAAQFACDGKMVRIAIGTEHEPGAHLLYQWLPAEAA
;
A
#
# COMPACT_ATOMS: atom_id res chain seq x y z
N MET A 1 -41.42 42.23 -15.83
CA MET A 1 -40.06 41.91 -15.34
C MET A 1 -40.19 40.78 -14.34
N HIS A 2 -39.89 39.55 -14.75
CA HIS A 2 -39.73 38.43 -13.82
C HIS A 2 -38.23 38.26 -13.63
N SER A 3 -37.76 38.49 -12.41
CA SER A 3 -36.38 38.21 -12.03
C SER A 3 -36.24 36.70 -11.93
N ASP A 4 -35.42 36.16 -12.82
CA ASP A 4 -34.98 34.77 -12.82
C ASP A 4 -33.98 34.60 -11.67
N ASP A 5 -34.44 34.01 -10.57
CA ASP A 5 -33.67 33.81 -9.35
C ASP A 5 -32.83 32.55 -9.53
N SER A 6 -31.75 32.68 -10.32
CA SER A 6 -30.78 31.63 -10.53
C SER A 6 -30.07 31.32 -9.21
N LYS A 7 -30.57 30.32 -8.47
CA LYS A 7 -29.88 29.78 -7.29
C LYS A 7 -28.48 29.33 -7.71
N PRO A 8 -27.41 29.74 -6.99
CA PRO A 8 -26.09 29.22 -7.25
C PRO A 8 -26.12 27.70 -7.01
N SER A 9 -25.67 26.91 -7.99
CA SER A 9 -25.50 25.47 -7.82
C SER A 9 -24.37 25.24 -6.82
N THR A 10 -24.69 25.16 -5.52
CA THR A 10 -23.73 24.74 -4.51
C THR A 10 -23.30 23.33 -4.87
N ALA A 11 -22.01 23.15 -5.20
CA ALA A 11 -21.47 21.82 -5.49
C ALA A 11 -21.80 20.88 -4.33
N ALA A 12 -22.24 19.66 -4.65
CA ALA A 12 -22.54 18.66 -3.62
C ALA A 12 -21.31 18.43 -2.73
N LEU A 13 -21.52 18.48 -1.41
CA LEU A 13 -20.46 18.24 -0.44
C LEU A 13 -19.89 16.83 -0.62
N LEU A 14 -18.57 16.70 -0.54
CA LEU A 14 -17.91 15.39 -0.50
C LEU A 14 -18.09 14.77 0.88
N TYR A 15 -18.02 13.44 0.96
CA TYR A 15 -18.20 12.69 2.21
C TYR A 15 -17.27 13.18 3.33
N SER A 16 -15.99 13.43 3.04
CA SER A 16 -15.01 13.95 3.99
C SER A 16 -15.31 15.37 4.50
N GLN A 17 -16.19 16.10 3.82
CA GLN A 17 -16.56 17.49 4.13
C GLN A 17 -17.89 17.60 4.87
N VAL A 18 -18.56 16.46 5.13
CA VAL A 18 -19.86 16.44 5.79
C VAL A 18 -19.69 16.91 7.24
N PRO A 19 -20.40 17.96 7.67
CA PRO A 19 -20.34 18.39 9.05
C PRO A 19 -21.02 17.36 9.97
N PHE A 20 -20.52 17.27 11.19
CA PHE A 20 -21.10 16.49 12.28
C PHE A 20 -21.71 17.44 13.31
N ASP A 21 -22.82 17.07 13.92
CA ASP A 21 -23.35 17.79 15.08
C ASP A 21 -22.50 17.51 16.34
N ASP A 22 -22.81 18.22 17.45
CA ASP A 22 -22.13 18.06 18.73
C ASP A 22 -22.21 16.63 19.32
N ARG A 23 -23.09 15.78 18.77
CA ARG A 23 -23.29 14.38 19.16
C ARG A 23 -22.64 13.41 18.18
N GLY A 24 -21.92 13.91 17.17
CA GLY A 24 -21.29 13.12 16.12
C GLY A 24 -22.24 12.56 15.07
N ASN A 25 -23.50 13.03 15.02
CA ASN A 25 -24.43 12.63 13.97
C ASN A 25 -24.13 13.41 12.70
N PHE A 26 -24.27 12.73 11.56
CA PHE A 26 -24.09 13.31 10.24
C PHE A 26 -25.05 12.64 9.26
N HIS A 27 -25.36 13.29 8.15
CA HIS A 27 -26.14 12.68 7.10
C HIS A 27 -25.44 12.89 5.76
N TYR A 28 -25.25 11.81 5.01
CA TYR A 28 -24.63 11.87 3.71
C TYR A 28 -25.35 10.97 2.71
N THR A 29 -25.82 11.60 1.63
CA THR A 29 -26.29 10.92 0.43
C THR A 29 -25.49 11.46 -0.73
N GLY A 30 -24.80 10.57 -1.44
CA GLY A 30 -24.04 10.94 -2.62
C GLY A 30 -24.96 11.41 -3.75
N ASP A 31 -24.53 12.42 -4.47
CA ASP A 31 -25.30 13.05 -5.55
C ASP A 31 -25.44 12.19 -6.81
N LEU A 32 -24.65 11.10 -6.92
CA LEU A 32 -24.69 10.14 -8.02
C LEU A 32 -25.35 8.81 -7.62
N HIS A 33 -25.89 8.72 -6.41
CA HIS A 33 -26.56 7.52 -5.89
C HIS A 33 -27.86 7.23 -6.66
N ASN A 34 -28.00 5.98 -7.10
CA ASN A 34 -29.23 5.45 -7.69
C ASN A 34 -29.82 4.36 -6.80
N ALA A 35 -31.06 4.55 -6.34
CA ALA A 35 -31.75 3.58 -5.51
C ALA A 35 -31.99 2.26 -6.25
N GLY A 36 -31.82 1.14 -5.54
CA GLY A 36 -32.03 -0.21 -6.09
C GLY A 36 -30.96 -0.68 -7.08
N GLU A 37 -29.91 0.09 -7.31
CA GLU A 37 -28.85 -0.27 -8.25
C GLU A 37 -28.06 -1.50 -7.78
N ASN A 38 -27.91 -2.49 -8.66
CA ASN A 38 -27.15 -3.69 -8.35
C ASN A 38 -25.64 -3.38 -8.21
N LEU A 39 -24.91 -4.24 -7.50
CA LEU A 39 -23.51 -4.00 -7.13
C LEU A 39 -22.57 -3.86 -8.35
N SER A 40 -22.77 -4.67 -9.39
CA SER A 40 -21.95 -4.62 -10.61
C SER A 40 -22.17 -3.34 -11.42
N THR A 41 -23.42 -2.87 -11.52
CA THR A 41 -23.75 -1.65 -12.26
C THR A 41 -23.14 -0.43 -11.57
N VAL A 42 -23.29 -0.32 -10.25
CA VAL A 42 -22.67 0.80 -9.52
C VAL A 42 -21.14 0.75 -9.60
N ALA A 43 -20.53 -0.43 -9.52
CA ALA A 43 -19.08 -0.59 -9.64
C ALA A 43 -18.56 -0.13 -11.02
N GLY A 44 -19.26 -0.49 -12.10
CA GLY A 44 -18.90 -0.04 -13.46
C GLY A 44 -19.06 1.47 -13.66
N ARG A 45 -20.08 2.10 -13.04
CA ARG A 45 -20.23 3.56 -13.05
C ARG A 45 -19.13 4.26 -12.25
N ILE A 46 -18.79 3.72 -11.07
CA ILE A 46 -17.67 4.21 -10.26
C ILE A 46 -16.36 4.11 -11.05
N GLU A 47 -16.08 2.98 -11.70
CA GLU A 47 -14.85 2.80 -12.48
C GLU A 47 -14.73 3.86 -13.58
N ARG A 48 -15.80 4.09 -14.33
CA ARG A 48 -15.85 5.12 -15.37
C ARG A 48 -15.63 6.52 -14.77
N HIS A 49 -16.32 6.83 -13.69
CA HIS A 49 -16.20 8.12 -13.01
C HIS A 49 -14.78 8.37 -12.49
N LEU A 50 -14.13 7.36 -11.89
CA LEU A 50 -12.74 7.48 -11.45
C LEU A 50 -11.79 7.70 -12.62
N ARG A 51 -12.01 7.03 -13.76
CA ARG A 51 -11.22 7.23 -14.98
C ARG A 51 -11.37 8.65 -15.54
N ASP A 52 -12.58 9.18 -15.54
CA ASP A 52 -12.84 10.55 -16.01
C ASP A 52 -12.25 11.60 -15.04
N ARG A 53 -12.31 11.34 -13.73
CA ARG A 53 -11.84 12.27 -12.70
C ARG A 53 -10.32 12.25 -12.54
N PHE A 54 -9.69 11.09 -12.76
CA PHE A 54 -8.27 10.83 -12.56
C PHE A 54 -7.67 10.18 -13.81
N PRO A 55 -7.52 10.93 -14.92
CA PRO A 55 -7.10 10.37 -16.21
C PRO A 55 -5.70 9.75 -16.18
N ASP A 56 -4.82 10.24 -15.30
CA ASP A 56 -3.44 9.74 -15.15
C ASP A 56 -3.33 8.58 -14.16
N MET A 57 -4.45 8.14 -13.58
CA MET A 57 -4.49 7.03 -12.62
C MET A 57 -5.21 5.83 -13.22
N ARG A 58 -4.78 4.63 -12.83
CA ARG A 58 -5.43 3.38 -13.24
C ARG A 58 -5.93 2.63 -12.04
N PHE A 59 -7.20 2.28 -12.07
CA PHE A 59 -7.87 1.51 -11.03
C PHE A 59 -8.42 0.21 -11.61
N THR A 60 -8.57 -0.79 -10.74
CA THR A 60 -9.48 -1.91 -10.97
C THR A 60 -10.52 -1.93 -9.86
N MET A 61 -11.75 -2.32 -10.20
CA MET A 61 -12.84 -2.43 -9.24
C MET A 61 -13.04 -3.88 -8.84
N ILE A 62 -13.03 -4.15 -7.53
CA ILE A 62 -13.34 -5.47 -6.97
C ILE A 62 -14.60 -5.32 -6.13
N THR A 63 -15.56 -6.22 -6.34
CA THR A 63 -16.81 -6.24 -5.57
C THR A 63 -16.88 -7.46 -4.67
N GLN A 64 -17.37 -7.30 -3.44
CA GLN A 64 -17.57 -8.39 -2.49
C GLN A 64 -18.99 -8.33 -1.92
N LYS A 65 -19.57 -9.50 -1.66
CA LYS A 65 -20.82 -9.66 -0.89
C LYS A 65 -20.53 -10.52 0.33
N PHE A 66 -21.08 -10.14 1.47
CA PHE A 66 -20.90 -10.86 2.74
C PHE A 66 -22.14 -10.71 3.61
N THR A 67 -22.24 -11.49 4.68
CA THR A 67 -23.34 -11.38 5.65
C THR A 67 -23.34 -9.99 6.26
N GLY A 68 -24.38 -9.20 5.98
CA GLY A 68 -24.51 -7.82 6.46
C GLY A 68 -24.11 -6.75 5.45
N GLY A 69 -23.72 -7.10 4.22
CA GLY A 69 -23.56 -6.06 3.20
C GLY A 69 -22.84 -6.43 1.91
N ARG A 70 -22.48 -5.37 1.19
CA ARG A 70 -21.75 -5.40 -0.07
C ARG A 70 -20.63 -4.38 -0.01
N LYS A 71 -19.50 -4.66 -0.64
CA LYS A 71 -18.31 -3.82 -0.61
C LYS A 71 -17.76 -3.62 -2.01
N ILE A 72 -17.23 -2.44 -2.25
CA ILE A 72 -16.50 -2.05 -3.45
C ILE A 72 -15.09 -1.67 -3.01
N ILE A 73 -14.10 -2.23 -3.70
CA ILE A 73 -12.69 -1.97 -3.47
C ILE A 73 -12.14 -1.37 -4.78
N ALA A 74 -11.68 -0.13 -4.72
CA ALA A 74 -10.91 0.48 -5.80
C ALA A 74 -9.43 0.19 -5.54
N GLU A 75 -8.87 -0.79 -6.26
CA GLU A 75 -7.45 -1.11 -6.16
C GLU A 75 -6.67 -0.29 -7.18
N LEU A 76 -5.70 0.48 -6.66
CA LEU A 76 -4.81 1.29 -7.46
C LEU A 76 -3.80 0.40 -8.18
N LEU A 77 -3.80 0.48 -9.51
CA LEU A 77 -2.86 -0.19 -10.37
C LEU A 77 -1.66 0.69 -10.72
N ASP A 78 -1.90 1.98 -10.96
CA ASP A 78 -0.85 2.95 -11.24
C ASP A 78 -1.31 4.39 -11.00
N ALA A 79 -0.38 5.27 -10.63
CA ALA A 79 -0.56 6.71 -10.48
C ALA A 79 0.79 7.45 -10.56
N PRO A 80 0.84 8.70 -11.05
CA PRO A 80 2.08 9.46 -11.13
C PRO A 80 2.63 9.85 -9.75
N GLU A 81 1.77 10.01 -8.74
CA GLU A 81 2.16 10.46 -7.42
C GLU A 81 3.06 9.47 -6.67
N ASP A 82 3.91 9.99 -5.79
CA ASP A 82 4.66 9.21 -4.81
C ASP A 82 3.82 8.97 -3.56
N LEU A 83 3.18 7.80 -3.49
CA LEU A 83 2.41 7.38 -2.32
C LEU A 83 3.25 6.64 -1.25
N THR A 84 4.58 6.74 -1.24
CA THR A 84 5.39 6.05 -0.20
C THR A 84 5.20 6.64 1.19
N GLY A 85 4.94 7.94 1.30
CA GLY A 85 4.68 8.61 2.58
C GLY A 85 3.27 8.35 3.10
N ARG A 86 3.12 8.17 4.43
CA ARG A 86 1.82 7.88 5.05
C ARG A 86 0.79 8.98 4.79
N ASP A 87 1.19 10.25 4.95
CA ASP A 87 0.30 11.39 4.72
C ASP A 87 -0.19 11.43 3.27
N ALA A 88 0.67 11.05 2.31
CA ALA A 88 0.30 10.96 0.90
C ALA A 88 -0.69 9.81 0.64
N GLN A 89 -0.51 8.65 1.29
CA GLN A 89 -1.45 7.53 1.21
C GLN A 89 -2.82 7.90 1.78
N ASP A 90 -2.84 8.58 2.93
CA ASP A 90 -4.09 8.98 3.61
C ASP A 90 -4.82 10.04 2.78
N ALA A 91 -4.12 11.08 2.32
CA ALA A 91 -4.69 12.10 1.45
C ALA A 91 -5.23 11.50 0.13
N PHE A 92 -4.49 10.57 -0.48
CA PHE A 92 -4.92 9.85 -1.67
C PHE A 92 -6.18 9.03 -1.41
N THR A 93 -6.18 8.26 -0.32
CA THR A 93 -7.31 7.41 0.08
C THR A 93 -8.57 8.22 0.28
N VAL A 94 -8.47 9.35 1.00
CA VAL A 94 -9.60 10.27 1.20
C VAL A 94 -10.09 10.84 -0.13
N LYS A 95 -9.18 11.36 -0.97
CA LYS A 95 -9.49 11.94 -2.27
C LYS A 95 -10.25 10.99 -3.20
N VAL A 96 -9.84 9.71 -3.26
CA VAL A 96 -10.50 8.70 -4.10
C VAL A 96 -11.81 8.24 -3.45
N LYS A 97 -11.80 7.99 -2.13
CA LYS A 97 -12.99 7.57 -1.40
C LYS A 97 -14.12 8.58 -1.55
N ASP A 98 -13.83 9.88 -1.45
CA ASP A 98 -14.81 10.94 -1.65
C ASP A 98 -15.53 10.85 -3.00
N GLN A 99 -14.83 10.43 -4.06
CA GLN A 99 -15.46 10.24 -5.37
C GLN A 99 -16.31 8.98 -5.45
N ILE A 100 -15.92 7.92 -4.76
CA ILE A 100 -16.68 6.66 -4.71
C ILE A 100 -17.96 6.84 -3.88
N GLU A 101 -17.85 7.53 -2.74
CA GLU A 101 -18.97 7.77 -1.83
C GLU A 101 -20.09 8.59 -2.51
N ARG A 102 -19.82 9.35 -3.57
CA ARG A 102 -20.88 10.02 -4.37
C ARG A 102 -21.91 9.07 -4.97
N PHE A 103 -21.58 7.79 -5.13
CA PHE A 103 -22.51 6.75 -5.62
C PHE A 103 -23.22 6.03 -4.47
N GLY A 104 -22.77 6.25 -3.24
CA GLY A 104 -23.30 5.61 -2.05
C GLY A 104 -24.24 6.51 -1.28
N PHE A 105 -24.87 5.91 -0.28
CA PHE A 105 -25.37 6.63 0.87
C PHE A 105 -24.75 5.98 2.11
N SER A 106 -24.44 6.80 3.09
CA SER A 106 -24.20 6.34 4.46
C SER A 106 -25.28 6.97 5.30
N ARG A 107 -26.11 6.13 5.94
CA ARG A 107 -26.94 6.68 7.01
C ARG A 107 -26.08 6.90 8.26
N SER A 108 -26.56 7.79 9.11
CA SER A 108 -25.90 8.53 10.16
C SER A 108 -25.19 7.70 11.24
N ASN A 109 -25.13 8.21 12.47
CA ASN A 109 -24.39 7.64 13.59
C ASN A 109 -24.60 6.12 13.72
N ILE A 110 -23.52 5.38 14.02
CA ILE A 110 -23.48 3.92 14.20
C ILE A 110 -24.65 3.41 15.06
N TYR A 111 -25.00 4.15 16.12
CA TYR A 111 -26.07 3.76 17.05
C TYR A 111 -27.48 3.89 16.48
N GLN A 112 -27.69 4.66 15.42
CA GLN A 112 -29.00 4.94 14.85
C GLN A 112 -29.29 4.07 13.63
N ASP A 113 -28.27 3.82 12.80
CA ASP A 113 -28.48 3.23 11.48
C ASP A 113 -27.92 1.81 11.30
N TYR A 114 -27.39 1.19 12.35
CA TYR A 114 -26.90 -0.19 12.34
C TYR A 114 -25.98 -0.50 11.14
N HIS A 115 -25.13 0.46 10.74
CA HIS A 115 -24.25 0.39 9.57
C HIS A 115 -24.95 0.26 8.20
N SER A 116 -26.19 0.74 8.07
CA SER A 116 -26.90 0.76 6.79
C SER A 116 -26.23 1.73 5.80
N CYS A 117 -25.66 1.18 4.73
CA CYS A 117 -25.08 1.91 3.61
C CYS A 117 -25.39 1.22 2.28
N ALA A 118 -25.25 1.94 1.17
CA ALA A 118 -25.39 1.35 -0.16
C ALA A 118 -24.36 0.25 -0.42
N PHE A 119 -23.13 0.49 0.02
CA PHE A 119 -22.00 -0.42 -0.02
C PHE A 119 -20.89 0.14 0.87
N PHE A 120 -20.02 -0.72 1.38
CA PHE A 120 -18.77 -0.32 1.99
C PHE A 120 -17.74 0.03 0.90
N CYS A 121 -16.93 1.06 1.12
CA CYS A 121 -15.85 1.45 0.20
C CYS A 121 -14.47 1.21 0.83
N GLU A 122 -13.54 0.66 0.04
CA GLU A 122 -12.12 0.59 0.34
C GLU A 122 -11.31 1.11 -0.85
N VAL A 123 -10.31 1.95 -0.60
CA VAL A 123 -9.29 2.29 -1.58
C VAL A 123 -8.04 1.54 -1.18
N ARG A 124 -7.49 0.74 -2.08
CA ARG A 124 -6.35 -0.13 -1.80
C ARG A 124 -5.14 0.30 -2.62
N ILE A 125 -4.03 0.56 -1.95
CA ILE A 125 -2.73 0.80 -2.57
C ILE A 125 -1.93 -0.51 -2.50
N GLY A 126 -2.14 -1.38 -3.49
CA GLY A 126 -1.66 -2.75 -3.49
C GLY A 126 -0.35 -2.99 -4.23
N PRO A 127 0.15 -4.24 -4.25
CA PRO A 127 1.36 -4.65 -4.97
C PRO A 127 1.47 -4.16 -6.43
N PRO A 128 0.38 -4.09 -7.22
CA PRO A 128 0.45 -3.57 -8.59
C PRO A 128 1.02 -2.14 -8.68
N TYR A 129 0.48 -1.21 -7.87
CA TYR A 129 0.97 0.17 -7.83
C TYR A 129 2.43 0.24 -7.40
N TRP A 130 2.82 -0.51 -6.37
CA TRP A 130 4.20 -0.50 -5.87
C TRP A 130 5.19 -1.04 -6.89
N THR A 131 4.78 -2.01 -7.70
CA THR A 131 5.58 -2.54 -8.81
C THR A 131 5.74 -1.47 -9.90
N ALA A 132 4.67 -0.77 -10.28
CA ALA A 132 4.73 0.31 -11.27
C ALA A 132 5.60 1.47 -10.80
N LEU A 133 5.50 1.85 -9.52
CA LEU A 133 6.30 2.89 -8.91
C LEU A 133 7.80 2.54 -8.90
N ALA A 134 8.14 1.30 -8.54
CA ALA A 134 9.51 0.81 -8.56
C ALA A 134 10.09 0.83 -9.98
N ALA A 135 9.29 0.48 -11.00
CA ALA A 135 9.71 0.55 -12.39
C ALA A 135 10.02 1.99 -12.84
N ARG A 136 9.25 2.98 -12.38
CA ARG A 136 9.49 4.41 -12.68
C ARG A 136 10.69 5.00 -11.95
N ARG A 137 10.86 4.70 -10.66
CA ARG A 137 11.97 5.27 -9.87
C ARG A 137 13.32 4.65 -10.17
N GLY A 138 13.33 3.46 -10.76
CA GLY A 138 14.46 2.56 -10.62
C GLY A 138 14.51 1.97 -9.21
N LEU A 139 15.18 0.83 -9.10
CA LEU A 139 15.37 0.14 -7.82
C LEU A 139 16.40 0.91 -6.98
N ALA A 140 15.99 1.50 -5.85
CA ALA A 140 16.95 2.00 -4.87
C ALA A 140 17.84 0.85 -4.36
N ASN A 141 19.14 1.11 -4.24
CA ASN A 141 20.14 0.12 -3.83
C ASN A 141 20.12 -1.16 -4.68
N THR A 142 20.27 -1.02 -6.00
CA THR A 142 20.34 -2.15 -6.93
C THR A 142 21.46 -3.11 -6.56
N VAL A 143 21.11 -4.39 -6.49
CA VAL A 143 22.06 -5.51 -6.40
C VAL A 143 21.67 -6.47 -7.51
N ASP A 144 22.63 -6.80 -8.37
CA ASP A 144 22.41 -7.75 -9.44
C ASP A 144 22.14 -9.14 -8.85
N ALA A 145 21.16 -9.86 -9.40
CA ALA A 145 20.79 -11.20 -8.92
C ALA A 145 21.70 -12.30 -9.50
N LEU A 146 23.02 -12.14 -9.36
CA LEU A 146 24.01 -13.06 -9.94
C LEU A 146 24.13 -14.38 -9.14
N VAL A 147 23.86 -14.32 -7.83
CA VAL A 147 23.92 -15.46 -6.92
C VAL A 147 22.51 -15.75 -6.41
N PRO A 148 21.89 -16.89 -6.80
CA PRO A 148 20.56 -17.24 -6.30
C PRO A 148 20.63 -17.58 -4.81
N LEU A 149 19.50 -17.39 -4.11
CA LEU A 149 19.39 -17.63 -2.66
C LEU A 149 19.91 -19.01 -2.24
N SER A 150 19.62 -20.06 -3.02
CA SER A 150 20.10 -21.43 -2.73
C SER A 150 21.62 -21.56 -2.82
N ALA A 151 22.26 -20.90 -3.79
CA ALA A 151 23.72 -20.88 -3.91
C ALA A 151 24.35 -20.02 -2.81
N PHE A 152 23.74 -18.87 -2.48
CA PHE A 152 24.18 -18.03 -1.38
C PHE A 152 24.19 -18.81 -0.05
N LYS A 153 23.11 -19.54 0.27
CA LYS A 153 23.01 -20.39 1.47
C LYS A 153 24.12 -21.44 1.59
N LYS A 154 24.63 -21.94 0.46
CA LYS A 154 25.73 -22.91 0.43
C LYS A 154 27.11 -22.26 0.60
N ARG A 155 27.24 -20.97 0.25
CA ARG A 155 28.52 -20.25 0.27
C ARG A 155 28.73 -19.49 1.57
N VAL A 156 27.67 -18.89 2.12
CA VAL A 156 27.73 -18.21 3.41
C VAL A 156 28.03 -19.23 4.50
N LYS A 157 28.98 -18.92 5.38
CA LYS A 157 29.48 -19.86 6.39
C LYS A 157 29.82 -19.14 7.70
N PRO A 158 29.90 -19.88 8.82
CA PRO A 158 30.43 -19.33 10.06
C PRO A 158 31.81 -18.68 9.84
N GLY A 159 32.04 -17.52 10.47
CA GLY A 159 33.25 -16.71 10.31
C GLY A 159 33.14 -15.62 9.25
N ASP A 160 32.22 -15.73 8.29
CA ASP A 160 31.89 -14.60 7.40
C ASP A 160 31.32 -13.44 8.21
N ARG A 161 31.39 -12.22 7.68
CA ARG A 161 30.84 -11.02 8.32
C ARG A 161 29.81 -10.35 7.40
N LEU A 162 28.74 -9.84 8.00
CA LEU A 162 27.73 -9.03 7.31
C LEU A 162 27.74 -7.61 7.88
N LYS A 163 27.98 -6.62 7.03
CA LYS A 163 27.86 -5.19 7.38
C LYS A 163 26.53 -4.66 6.88
N LEU A 164 25.66 -4.18 7.75
CA LEU A 164 24.42 -3.55 7.31
C LEU A 164 24.73 -2.15 6.74
N ILE A 165 24.56 -1.94 5.45
CA ILE A 165 24.85 -0.67 4.77
C ILE A 165 23.61 0.21 4.69
N SER A 166 22.46 -0.38 4.36
CA SER A 166 21.19 0.34 4.23
C SER A 166 20.06 -0.46 4.82
N ALA A 167 19.16 0.23 5.50
CA ALA A 167 17.93 -0.30 6.06
C ALA A 167 16.91 0.83 6.19
N PRO A 168 15.62 0.53 6.41
CA PRO A 168 14.62 1.55 6.71
C PRO A 168 14.99 2.38 7.95
N SER A 169 14.44 3.59 8.06
CA SER A 169 14.79 4.59 9.07
C SER A 169 14.61 4.12 10.53
N TRP A 170 13.75 3.15 10.78
CA TRP A 170 13.52 2.55 12.10
C TRP A 170 14.62 1.55 12.53
N HIS A 171 15.52 1.16 11.62
CA HIS A 171 16.53 0.14 11.89
C HIS A 171 17.79 0.73 12.53
N ARG A 172 18.00 0.48 13.83
CA ARG A 172 19.06 1.12 14.63
C ARG A 172 20.48 0.59 14.40
N SER A 173 20.67 -0.47 13.61
CA SER A 173 21.98 -1.14 13.44
C SER A 173 22.70 -0.83 12.11
N ILE A 174 22.33 0.24 11.41
CA ILE A 174 23.03 0.65 10.17
C ILE A 174 24.51 0.91 10.49
N GLY A 175 25.41 0.46 9.60
CA GLY A 175 26.86 0.53 9.76
C GLY A 175 27.47 -0.60 10.59
N THR A 176 26.66 -1.37 11.33
CA THR A 176 27.16 -2.44 12.19
C THR A 176 27.65 -3.64 11.37
N VAL A 177 28.83 -4.15 11.71
CA VAL A 177 29.38 -5.41 11.18
C VAL A 177 29.14 -6.51 12.21
N ARG A 178 28.55 -7.63 11.79
CA ARG A 178 28.35 -8.80 12.66
C ARG A 178 28.90 -10.06 12.02
N MET A 179 29.57 -10.88 12.81
CA MET A 179 30.05 -12.18 12.37
C MET A 179 28.91 -13.19 12.29
N VAL A 180 28.93 -14.06 11.28
CA VAL A 180 28.06 -15.22 11.16
C VAL A 180 28.54 -16.29 12.13
N LYS A 181 27.68 -16.67 13.07
CA LYS A 181 27.93 -17.76 14.03
C LYS A 181 27.42 -19.11 13.52
N ALA A 182 26.28 -19.12 12.84
CA ALA A 182 25.69 -20.32 12.27
C ALA A 182 24.80 -19.97 11.07
N VAL A 183 24.68 -20.90 10.13
CA VAL A 183 23.78 -20.80 8.99
C VAL A 183 22.77 -21.94 9.08
N ARG A 184 21.48 -21.59 9.12
CA ARG A 184 20.38 -22.56 9.16
C ARG A 184 19.56 -22.46 7.87
N SER A 185 18.60 -23.37 7.71
CA SER A 185 17.75 -23.39 6.52
C SER A 185 16.90 -22.13 6.36
N LYS A 186 16.45 -21.53 7.47
CA LYS A 186 15.55 -20.37 7.50
C LYS A 186 16.22 -19.05 7.90
N ASP A 187 17.34 -19.09 8.61
CA ASP A 187 17.99 -17.90 9.14
C ASP A 187 19.53 -18.05 9.19
N ILE A 188 20.20 -16.92 9.39
CA ILE A 188 21.63 -16.82 9.67
C ILE A 188 21.76 -16.23 11.07
N ILE A 189 22.41 -16.94 11.98
CA ILE A 189 22.67 -16.47 13.33
C ILE A 189 23.90 -15.57 13.30
N LEU A 190 23.73 -14.34 13.76
CA LEU A 190 24.78 -13.34 13.83
C LEU A 190 25.30 -13.22 15.26
N GLU A 191 26.44 -12.56 15.41
CA GLU A 191 27.00 -12.23 16.70
C GLU A 191 26.05 -11.36 17.55
N GLY A 192 25.97 -11.71 18.84
CA GLY A 192 25.01 -11.16 19.79
C GLY A 192 23.61 -11.78 19.66
N PRO A 193 22.57 -11.14 20.23
CA PRO A 193 21.18 -11.63 20.15
C PRO A 193 20.53 -11.22 18.81
N SER A 194 21.16 -11.54 17.68
CA SER A 194 20.69 -11.13 16.35
C SER A 194 20.73 -12.27 15.35
N TYR A 195 19.74 -12.28 14.46
CA TYR A 195 19.63 -13.23 13.37
C TYR A 195 19.08 -12.52 12.14
N LEU A 196 19.36 -13.08 10.97
CA LEU A 196 18.87 -12.63 9.68
C LEU A 196 17.96 -13.71 9.10
N THR A 197 16.66 -13.43 9.03
CA THR A 197 15.70 -14.32 8.37
C THR A 197 15.88 -14.28 6.86
N LEU A 198 16.00 -15.46 6.23
CA LEU A 198 16.16 -15.58 4.79
C LEU A 198 14.78 -15.46 4.11
N PRO A 199 14.62 -14.59 3.11
CA PRO A 199 13.34 -14.35 2.47
C PRO A 199 13.00 -15.43 1.44
N ARG A 200 11.90 -15.26 0.69
CA ARG A 200 11.64 -16.05 -0.52
C ARG A 200 12.60 -15.64 -1.63
N ALA A 201 12.80 -16.51 -2.64
CA ALA A 201 13.74 -16.26 -3.73
C ALA A 201 13.46 -14.95 -4.49
N ALA A 202 12.19 -14.60 -4.75
CA ALA A 202 11.81 -13.36 -5.42
C ALA A 202 12.11 -12.07 -4.61
N GLN A 203 12.40 -12.20 -3.33
CA GLN A 203 12.69 -11.11 -2.40
C GLN A 203 14.20 -11.00 -2.08
N PHE A 204 15.03 -11.78 -2.77
CA PHE A 204 16.47 -11.87 -2.54
C PHE A 204 17.24 -11.47 -3.80
N ALA A 205 18.30 -10.68 -3.62
CA ALA A 205 19.30 -10.46 -4.65
C ALA A 205 20.71 -10.46 -4.03
N CYS A 206 21.68 -11.01 -4.75
CA CYS A 206 23.08 -11.05 -4.33
C CYS A 206 23.99 -11.08 -5.54
N ASP A 207 24.96 -10.17 -5.57
CA ASP A 207 25.97 -10.06 -6.66
C ASP A 207 27.29 -10.77 -6.30
N GLY A 208 27.35 -11.41 -5.12
CA GLY A 208 28.55 -12.03 -4.56
C GLY A 208 29.31 -11.16 -3.56
N LYS A 209 28.97 -9.86 -3.43
CA LYS A 209 29.51 -8.93 -2.42
C LYS A 209 28.42 -8.22 -1.65
N MET A 210 27.35 -7.82 -2.31
CA MET A 210 26.18 -7.19 -1.72
C MET A 210 25.04 -8.20 -1.63
N VAL A 211 24.27 -8.11 -0.54
CA VAL A 211 23.10 -8.96 -0.29
C VAL A 211 21.93 -8.05 0.02
N ARG A 212 20.91 -8.08 -0.83
CA ARG A 212 19.67 -7.32 -0.69
C ARG A 212 18.52 -8.24 -0.34
N ILE A 213 17.78 -7.89 0.71
CA ILE A 213 16.62 -8.62 1.21
C ILE A 213 15.44 -7.66 1.29
N ALA A 214 14.38 -7.92 0.52
CA ALA A 214 13.14 -7.17 0.64
C ALA A 214 12.44 -7.51 1.96
N ILE A 215 12.10 -6.49 2.73
CA ILE A 215 11.38 -6.57 4.01
C ILE A 215 10.11 -5.69 4.00
N GLY A 216 9.63 -5.39 2.80
CA GLY A 216 8.48 -4.53 2.58
C GLY A 216 7.24 -5.01 3.32
N THR A 217 6.49 -4.04 3.85
CA THR A 217 5.14 -4.27 4.41
C THR A 217 4.09 -3.68 3.47
N GLU A 218 2.81 -3.85 3.77
CA GLU A 218 1.73 -3.17 3.03
C GLU A 218 1.88 -1.64 3.09
N HIS A 219 2.44 -1.12 4.18
CA HIS A 219 2.62 0.32 4.39
C HIS A 219 3.95 0.86 3.84
N GLU A 220 4.98 0.01 3.73
CA GLU A 220 6.30 0.36 3.21
C GLU A 220 6.84 -0.76 2.29
N PRO A 221 6.26 -0.98 1.11
CA PRO A 221 6.55 -2.16 0.28
C PRO A 221 7.91 -2.11 -0.41
N GLY A 222 8.50 -0.92 -0.52
CA GLY A 222 9.87 -0.73 -1.01
C GLY A 222 10.96 -1.02 0.02
N ALA A 223 10.60 -1.28 1.28
CA ALA A 223 11.58 -1.48 2.34
C ALA A 223 12.47 -2.69 2.08
N HIS A 224 13.77 -2.52 2.28
CA HIS A 224 14.76 -3.57 2.09
C HIS A 224 15.95 -3.38 3.02
N LEU A 225 16.64 -4.47 3.32
CA LEU A 225 17.94 -4.49 3.97
C LEU A 225 19.01 -4.69 2.89
N LEU A 226 20.11 -3.95 2.99
CA LEU A 226 21.30 -4.11 2.17
C LEU A 226 22.49 -4.40 3.06
N TYR A 227 23.09 -5.57 2.87
CA TYR A 227 24.31 -5.98 3.56
C TYR A 227 25.49 -6.02 2.60
N GLN A 228 26.66 -5.64 3.09
CA GLN A 228 27.93 -6.09 2.54
C GLN A 228 28.26 -7.46 3.12
N TRP A 229 28.51 -8.43 2.27
CA TRP A 229 29.07 -9.71 2.64
C TRP A 229 30.59 -9.66 2.54
N LEU A 230 31.24 -9.91 3.67
CA LEU A 230 32.68 -9.96 3.83
C LEU A 230 33.04 -11.42 4.14
N PRO A 231 33.56 -12.18 3.17
CA PRO A 231 33.98 -13.56 3.40
C PRO A 231 35.00 -13.63 4.54
N ALA A 232 34.98 -14.74 5.27
CA ALA A 232 36.07 -15.06 6.20
C ALA A 232 37.41 -15.01 5.43
N GLU A 233 38.44 -14.44 6.05
CA GLU A 233 39.80 -14.52 5.51
C GLU A 233 40.16 -16.00 5.33
N ALA A 234 40.76 -16.32 4.18
CA ALA A 234 41.30 -17.65 3.95
C ALA A 234 42.43 -17.86 4.96
N ALA A 235 42.26 -18.84 5.85
CA ALA A 235 43.31 -19.29 6.76
C ALA A 235 44.45 -19.96 5.98
#